data_AF-A0A534TJ52-F1
#
_entry.id   AF-A0A534TJ52-F1
#
_cell.length_a   1.000
_cell.length_b   1.000
_cell.length_c   1.000
_cell.angle_alpha   90.00
_cell.angle_beta   90.00
_cell.angle_gamma   90.00
#
_symmetry.space_group_name_H-M   'P 1'
#
loop_
_entity.id
_entity.type
_entity.pdbx_description
1 polymer ?
#
loop_
_entity_poly.entity_id
_entity_poly.type
_entity_poly.pdbx_seq_one_letter_code
_entity_poly.pdbx_strand_id
1 'polypeptide(L)'
;MTCREAEKLLDLFVDGELEARLMRAVALHVTRCAPCEALLQQIERLQDALADAMTDAVADVDFSRLWPSIAGRVDAVQRSWRGLRGRMHELAWRPTLVATAMAAVLAVSAIALWRELPGATPAAVNNQARIDALTSDAAAVTLLSEPKTNTTVIWVSDEGPER
;
A
#
# COMPACT_ATOMS: atom_id res chain seq x y z
N MET A 1 -18.84 -13.96 19.14
CA MET A 1 -18.77 -14.52 17.78
C MET A 1 -19.50 -15.83 17.75
N THR A 2 -20.06 -16.16 16.59
CA THR A 2 -20.67 -17.46 16.31
C THR A 2 -19.62 -18.45 15.81
N CYS A 3 -19.90 -19.76 15.85
CA CYS A 3 -18.97 -20.77 15.31
C CYS A 3 -18.69 -20.53 13.82
N ARG A 4 -19.73 -20.22 13.04
CA ARG A 4 -19.60 -19.90 11.61
C ARG A 4 -18.69 -18.69 11.34
N GLU A 5 -18.72 -17.67 12.21
CA GLU A 5 -17.79 -16.54 12.13
C GLU A 5 -16.37 -16.96 12.47
N ALA A 6 -16.18 -17.75 13.54
CA ALA A 6 -14.87 -18.24 13.94
C ALA A 6 -14.25 -19.11 12.85
N GLU A 7 -14.99 -20.09 12.32
CA GLU A 7 -14.55 -20.99 11.24
C GLU A 7 -14.01 -20.24 10.02
N LYS A 8 -14.69 -19.17 9.59
CA LYS A 8 -14.24 -18.33 8.46
C LYS A 8 -12.96 -17.55 8.73
N LEU A 9 -12.60 -17.38 10.00
CA LEU A 9 -11.45 -16.59 10.44
C LEU A 9 -10.29 -17.48 10.90
N LEU A 10 -10.46 -18.81 10.97
CA LEU A 10 -9.42 -19.70 11.51
C LEU A 10 -8.16 -19.70 10.66
N ASP A 11 -8.26 -19.68 9.32
CA ASP A 11 -7.08 -19.65 8.44
C ASP A 11 -6.23 -18.39 8.72
N LEU A 12 -6.87 -17.22 8.68
CA LEU A 12 -6.21 -15.94 9.00
C LEU A 12 -5.71 -15.86 10.45
N PHE A 13 -6.39 -16.54 11.38
CA PHE A 13 -5.97 -16.62 12.78
C PHE A 13 -4.67 -17.41 12.92
N VAL A 14 -4.55 -18.53 12.22
CA VAL A 14 -3.34 -19.37 12.22
C VAL A 14 -2.17 -18.63 11.57
N ASP A 15 -2.43 -17.92 10.47
CA ASP A 15 -1.39 -17.13 9.77
C ASP A 15 -1.02 -15.83 10.52
N GLY A 16 -1.76 -15.48 11.58
CA GLY A 16 -1.53 -14.26 12.37
C GLY A 16 -1.91 -12.97 11.65
N GLU A 17 -2.76 -13.05 10.62
CA GLU A 17 -3.14 -11.92 9.76
C GLU A 17 -4.36 -11.13 10.26
N LEU A 18 -5.02 -11.60 11.31
CA LEU A 18 -6.16 -10.89 11.88
C LEU A 18 -5.73 -9.64 12.67
N GLU A 19 -6.55 -8.60 12.62
CA GLU A 19 -6.39 -7.46 13.52
C GLU A 19 -6.51 -7.88 15.00
N ALA A 20 -5.86 -7.14 15.90
CA ALA A 20 -5.71 -7.52 17.31
C ALA A 20 -7.05 -7.83 18.02
N ARG A 21 -8.12 -7.12 17.67
CA ARG A 21 -9.46 -7.35 18.24
C ARG A 21 -10.03 -8.70 17.80
N LEU A 22 -9.91 -9.04 16.52
CA LEU A 22 -10.37 -10.29 15.95
C LEU A 22 -9.50 -11.47 16.42
N MET A 23 -8.17 -11.30 16.49
CA MET A 23 -7.27 -12.30 17.09
C MET A 23 -7.74 -12.71 18.49
N ARG A 24 -7.99 -11.71 19.35
CA ARG A 24 -8.46 -11.97 20.72
C ARG A 24 -9.85 -12.61 20.75
N ALA A 25 -10.74 -12.17 19.86
CA ALA A 25 -12.07 -12.73 19.75
C ALA A 25 -11.98 -14.22 19.40
N VAL A 26 -11.37 -14.58 18.27
CA VAL A 26 -11.23 -15.96 17.81
C VAL A 26 -10.58 -16.84 18.88
N ALA A 27 -9.47 -16.41 19.48
CA ALA A 27 -8.80 -17.14 20.56
C ALA A 27 -9.73 -17.45 21.76
N LEU A 28 -10.54 -16.48 22.18
CA LEU A 28 -11.49 -16.67 23.29
C LEU A 28 -12.63 -17.63 22.95
N HIS A 29 -13.04 -17.73 21.69
CA HIS A 29 -14.07 -18.68 21.28
C HIS A 29 -13.52 -20.08 21.13
N VAL A 30 -12.37 -20.23 20.46
CA VAL A 30 -11.73 -21.54 20.25
C VAL A 30 -11.46 -22.23 21.59
N THR A 31 -10.93 -21.50 22.58
CA THR A 31 -10.69 -22.04 23.94
C THR A 31 -11.95 -22.46 24.70
N ARG A 32 -13.15 -22.13 24.21
CA ARG A 32 -14.43 -22.42 24.86
C ARG A 32 -15.37 -23.27 24.01
N CYS A 33 -14.97 -23.61 22.78
CA CYS A 33 -15.81 -24.27 21.80
C CYS A 33 -15.08 -25.47 21.22
N ALA A 34 -15.37 -26.67 21.75
CA ALA A 34 -14.71 -27.90 21.34
C ALA A 34 -14.74 -28.18 19.81
N PRO A 35 -15.83 -27.89 19.07
CA PRO A 35 -15.82 -28.00 17.60
C PRO A 35 -14.79 -27.10 16.92
N CYS A 36 -14.71 -25.83 17.32
CA CYS A 36 -13.76 -24.88 16.73
C CYS A 36 -12.32 -25.17 17.16
N GLU A 37 -12.10 -25.66 18.38
CA GLU A 37 -10.80 -26.18 18.83
C GLU A 37 -10.36 -27.38 17.99
N ALA A 38 -11.26 -28.35 17.75
CA ALA A 38 -10.96 -29.50 16.93
C ALA A 38 -10.65 -29.11 15.47
N LEU A 39 -11.31 -28.09 14.94
CA LEU A 39 -11.03 -27.58 13.60
C LEU A 39 -9.67 -26.87 13.54
N LEU A 40 -9.35 -26.01 14.52
CA LEU A 40 -8.03 -25.39 14.62
C LEU A 40 -6.92 -26.45 14.66
N GLN A 41 -7.06 -27.47 15.50
CA GLN A 41 -6.09 -28.57 15.58
C GLN A 41 -5.95 -29.35 14.28
N GLN A 42 -7.00 -29.46 13.45
CA GLN A 42 -6.90 -30.10 12.14
C GLN A 42 -6.07 -29.27 11.16
N ILE A 43 -6.26 -27.95 11.18
CA ILE A 43 -5.47 -27.00 10.36
C ILE A 43 -4.00 -27.06 10.77
N GLU A 44 -3.72 -26.97 12.07
CA GLU A 44 -2.35 -27.04 12.62
C GLU A 44 -1.66 -28.36 12.25
N ARG A 45 -2.33 -29.52 12.40
CA ARG A 45 -1.76 -30.82 12.00
C ARG A 45 -1.44 -30.90 10.49
N LEU A 46 -2.26 -30.28 9.65
CA LEU A 46 -2.01 -30.23 8.22
C LEU A 46 -0.79 -29.36 7.91
N GLN A 47 -0.65 -28.21 8.58
CA GLN A 47 0.50 -27.33 8.45
C GLN A 47 1.79 -28.03 8.91
N ASP A 48 1.76 -28.72 10.06
CA ASP A 48 2.89 -29.49 10.56
C ASP A 48 3.30 -30.58 9.56
N ALA A 49 2.35 -31.36 9.04
CA ALA A 49 2.64 -32.39 8.05
C ALA A 49 3.24 -31.83 6.75
N LEU A 50 2.77 -30.65 6.31
CA LEU A 50 3.33 -29.97 5.15
C LEU A 50 4.73 -29.41 5.44
N ALA A 51 4.94 -28.82 6.62
CA ALA A 51 6.23 -28.28 7.03
C ALA A 51 7.29 -29.38 7.15
N ASP A 52 6.92 -30.54 7.70
CA ASP A 52 7.78 -31.72 7.79
C ASP A 52 8.13 -32.22 6.38
N ALA A 53 7.14 -32.40 5.51
CA ALA A 53 7.36 -32.85 4.13
C ALA A 53 8.25 -31.88 3.33
N MET A 54 8.11 -30.57 3.55
CA MET A 54 8.97 -29.56 2.93
C MET A 54 10.38 -29.58 3.51
N THR A 55 10.51 -29.73 4.83
CA THR A 55 11.81 -29.82 5.50
C THR A 55 12.61 -31.02 4.97
N ASP A 56 11.95 -32.18 4.85
CA ASP A 56 12.56 -33.37 4.26
C ASP A 56 12.91 -33.16 2.78
N ALA A 57 12.03 -32.54 2.00
CA ALA A 57 12.27 -32.29 0.58
C ALA A 57 13.46 -31.34 0.31
N VAL A 58 13.78 -30.46 1.27
CA VAL A 58 14.88 -29.50 1.14
C VAL A 58 16.11 -29.86 1.98
N ALA A 59 16.10 -30.99 2.68
CA ALA A 59 17.16 -31.38 3.61
C ALA A 59 18.56 -31.42 2.96
N ASP A 60 18.63 -31.85 1.69
CA ASP A 60 19.87 -31.95 0.92
C ASP A 60 20.20 -30.68 0.08
N VAL A 61 19.38 -29.63 0.17
CA VAL A 61 19.57 -28.40 -0.61
C VAL A 61 20.51 -27.45 0.13
N ASP A 62 21.65 -27.13 -0.49
CA ASP A 62 22.60 -26.15 0.05
C ASP A 62 22.11 -24.70 -0.16
N PHE A 63 21.56 -24.10 0.89
CA PHE A 63 21.14 -22.70 0.91
C PHE A 63 22.24 -21.71 1.33
N SER A 64 23.47 -22.16 1.60
CA SER A 64 24.56 -21.32 2.13
C SER A 64 24.86 -20.09 1.26
N ARG A 65 24.63 -20.19 -0.06
CA ARG A 65 24.87 -19.11 -1.03
C ARG A 65 23.64 -18.26 -1.33
N LEU A 66 22.44 -18.71 -0.95
CA LEU A 66 21.19 -18.04 -1.30
C LEU A 66 21.10 -16.67 -0.62
N TRP A 67 21.19 -16.63 0.72
CA TRP A 67 21.06 -15.39 1.46
C TRP A 67 22.17 -14.36 1.13
N PRO A 68 23.47 -14.73 1.06
CA PRO A 68 24.51 -13.78 0.64
C PRO A 68 24.26 -13.16 -0.74
N SER A 69 23.73 -13.95 -1.70
CA SER A 69 23.37 -13.44 -3.03
C SER A 69 22.22 -12.42 -2.98
N ILE A 70 21.16 -12.73 -2.21
CA ILE A 70 20.02 -11.84 -2.03
C ILE A 70 20.45 -10.56 -1.30
N ALA A 71 21.14 -10.70 -0.17
CA ALA A 71 21.61 -9.57 0.63
C ALA A 71 22.51 -8.63 -0.20
N GLY A 72 23.44 -9.19 -0.98
CA GLY A 72 24.29 -8.39 -1.86
C GLY A 72 23.50 -7.58 -2.90
N ARG A 73 22.43 -8.14 -3.46
CA ARG A 73 21.54 -7.46 -4.41
C ARG A 73 20.69 -6.39 -3.73
N VAL A 74 20.12 -6.68 -2.55
CA VAL A 74 19.35 -5.72 -1.75
C VAL A 74 20.23 -4.53 -1.36
N ASP A 75 21.45 -4.78 -0.90
CA ASP A 75 22.41 -3.74 -0.53
C ASP A 75 22.85 -2.90 -1.73
N ALA A 76 23.05 -3.52 -2.90
CA ALA A 76 23.38 -2.80 -4.12
C ALA A 76 22.25 -1.84 -4.52
N VAL A 77 20.99 -2.28 -4.44
CA VAL A 77 19.82 -1.42 -4.68
C VAL A 77 19.78 -0.30 -3.64
N GLN A 78 19.85 -0.60 -2.34
CA GLN A 78 19.79 0.46 -1.34
C GLN A 78 20.94 1.48 -1.46
N ARG A 79 22.14 1.04 -1.85
CA ARG A 79 23.28 1.94 -2.11
C ARG A 79 23.07 2.83 -3.33
N SER A 80 22.48 2.31 -4.41
CA SER A 80 22.20 3.13 -5.60
C SER A 80 21.18 4.23 -5.29
N TRP A 81 20.11 3.91 -4.55
CA TRP A 81 19.10 4.87 -4.11
C TRP A 81 19.67 5.90 -3.12
N ARG A 82 20.49 5.48 -2.15
CA ARG A 82 21.19 6.40 -1.24
C ARG A 82 22.17 7.30 -1.97
N GLY A 83 22.92 6.78 -2.94
CA GLY A 83 23.85 7.56 -3.77
C GLY A 83 23.13 8.59 -4.64
N LEU A 84 21.97 8.23 -5.22
CA LEU A 84 21.13 9.18 -5.95
C LEU A 84 20.61 10.28 -5.03
N ARG A 85 20.08 9.92 -3.86
CA ARG A 85 19.55 10.86 -2.87
C ARG A 85 20.63 11.78 -2.29
N GLY A 86 21.82 11.25 -2.01
CA GLY A 86 22.99 12.00 -1.57
C GLY A 86 23.47 12.99 -2.62
N ARG A 87 23.56 12.56 -3.89
CA ARG A 87 23.93 13.44 -5.01
C ARG A 87 22.89 14.53 -5.28
N MET A 88 21.60 14.21 -5.13
CA MET A 88 20.52 15.22 -5.20
C MET A 88 20.58 16.21 -4.03
N HIS A 89 20.88 15.74 -2.81
CA HIS A 89 21.06 16.61 -1.65
C HIS A 89 22.30 17.50 -1.81
N GLU A 90 23.45 16.98 -2.19
CA GLU A 90 24.63 17.81 -2.49
C GLU A 90 24.34 18.85 -3.57
N LEU A 91 23.64 18.47 -4.65
CA LEU A 91 23.29 19.40 -5.71
C LEU A 91 22.29 20.49 -5.26
N ALA A 92 21.32 20.13 -4.42
CA ALA A 92 20.35 21.06 -3.84
C ALA A 92 20.99 22.06 -2.86
N TRP A 93 22.09 21.69 -2.20
CA TRP A 93 22.81 22.53 -1.24
C TRP A 93 24.05 23.21 -1.84
N ARG A 94 24.26 23.11 -3.17
CA ARG A 94 25.31 23.89 -3.85
C ARG A 94 24.91 25.37 -3.85
N PRO A 95 25.71 26.26 -3.23
CA PRO A 95 25.34 27.67 -3.08
C PRO A 95 25.20 28.37 -4.44
N THR A 96 25.93 27.90 -5.47
CA THR A 96 25.80 28.40 -6.85
C THR A 96 24.44 28.08 -7.46
N LEU A 97 23.89 26.88 -7.25
CA LEU A 97 22.58 26.51 -7.79
C LEU A 97 21.43 27.20 -7.06
N VAL A 98 21.55 27.32 -5.73
CA VAL A 98 20.61 28.12 -4.91
C VAL A 98 20.63 29.59 -5.32
N ALA A 99 21.81 30.17 -5.53
CA ALA A 99 21.94 31.56 -5.98
C ALA A 99 21.37 31.76 -7.40
N THR A 100 21.62 30.83 -8.33
CA THR A 100 21.04 30.91 -9.69
C THR A 100 19.52 30.74 -9.68
N ALA A 101 18.98 29.84 -8.85
CA ALA A 101 17.54 29.63 -8.73
C ALA A 101 16.86 30.85 -8.10
N MET A 102 17.43 31.42 -7.03
CA MET A 102 16.93 32.68 -6.46
C MET A 102 17.04 33.84 -7.44
N ALA A 103 18.13 33.97 -8.18
CA ALA A 103 18.28 35.01 -9.19
C ALA A 103 17.25 34.88 -10.32
N ALA A 104 16.95 33.65 -10.76
CA ALA A 104 15.91 33.38 -11.75
C ALA A 104 14.51 33.70 -11.20
N VAL A 105 14.20 33.30 -9.96
CA VAL A 105 12.92 33.64 -9.30
C VAL A 105 12.80 35.15 -9.12
N LEU A 106 13.85 35.83 -8.68
CA LEU A 106 13.88 37.28 -8.53
C LEU A 106 13.70 37.97 -9.88
N ALA A 107 14.37 37.51 -10.94
CA ALA A 107 14.20 38.04 -12.29
C ALA A 107 12.77 37.82 -12.81
N VAL A 108 12.19 36.63 -12.64
CA VAL A 108 10.80 36.34 -13.04
C VAL A 108 9.82 37.18 -12.22
N SER A 109 10.04 37.32 -10.91
CA SER A 109 9.19 38.14 -10.03
C SER A 109 9.30 39.63 -10.37
N ALA A 110 10.49 40.13 -10.71
CA ALA A 110 10.68 41.49 -11.20
C ALA A 110 9.98 41.68 -12.54
N ILE A 111 10.09 40.74 -13.47
CA ILE A 111 9.37 40.79 -14.76
C ILE A 111 7.86 40.75 -14.56
N ALA A 112 7.36 39.95 -13.62
CA ALA A 112 5.94 39.84 -13.28
C ALA A 112 5.42 41.06 -12.51
N LEU A 113 6.26 41.75 -11.73
CA LEU A 113 5.91 42.98 -11.02
C LEU A 113 5.94 44.19 -11.97
N TRP A 114 6.85 44.20 -12.94
CA TRP A 114 6.94 45.22 -13.98
C TRP A 114 5.86 45.06 -15.05
N ARG A 115 5.39 43.83 -15.26
CA ARG A 115 4.18 43.55 -16.00
C ARG A 115 3.02 43.56 -15.03
N GLU A 116 2.47 44.72 -14.69
CA GLU A 116 1.09 44.75 -14.18
C GLU A 116 0.21 43.96 -15.17
N LEU A 117 -0.10 42.70 -14.82
CA LEU A 117 -0.96 41.80 -15.58
C LEU A 117 -2.35 41.90 -14.95
N PRO A 118 -3.24 42.77 -15.45
CA PRO A 118 -4.66 42.61 -15.20
C PRO A 118 -5.10 41.32 -15.88
N GLY A 119 -5.43 40.32 -15.08
CA GLY A 119 -5.87 39.01 -15.58
C GLY A 119 -4.95 37.86 -15.20
N ALA A 120 -4.58 37.74 -13.92
CA ALA A 120 -4.41 36.40 -13.37
C ALA A 120 -5.80 35.75 -13.38
N THR A 121 -6.12 35.04 -14.46
CA THR A 121 -7.17 34.03 -14.40
C THR A 121 -6.80 33.12 -13.23
N PRO A 122 -7.71 32.85 -12.28
CA PRO A 122 -7.44 31.82 -11.27
C PRO A 122 -7.03 30.58 -12.05
N ALA A 123 -5.84 30.06 -11.75
CA ALA A 123 -5.38 28.82 -12.35
C ALA A 123 -6.53 27.83 -12.18
N ALA A 124 -7.07 27.33 -13.31
CA ALA A 124 -8.13 26.36 -13.27
C ALA A 124 -7.63 25.21 -12.41
N VAL A 125 -8.23 25.06 -11.22
CA VAL A 125 -7.86 24.00 -10.29
C VAL A 125 -8.29 22.71 -10.98
N ASN A 126 -7.33 22.02 -11.58
CA ASN A 126 -7.58 20.80 -12.30
C ASN A 126 -7.61 19.64 -11.29
N ASN A 127 -8.81 19.36 -10.77
CA ASN A 127 -9.03 18.28 -9.80
C ASN A 127 -9.16 16.90 -10.46
N GLN A 128 -8.60 16.71 -11.65
CA GLN A 128 -8.68 15.43 -12.36
C GLN A 128 -8.09 14.31 -11.49
N ALA A 129 -8.93 13.33 -11.15
CA ALA A 129 -8.47 12.06 -10.61
C ALA A 129 -8.31 11.08 -11.78
N ARG A 130 -7.13 10.48 -11.92
CA ARG A 130 -6.90 9.38 -12.87
C ARG A 130 -7.11 8.06 -12.14
N ILE A 131 -8.10 7.30 -12.57
CA ILE A 131 -8.43 5.98 -12.01
C ILE A 131 -7.95 4.93 -13.01
N ASP A 132 -6.83 4.27 -12.70
CA ASP A 132 -6.26 3.24 -13.59
C ASP A 132 -6.93 1.87 -13.40
N ALA A 133 -7.51 1.60 -12.21
CA ALA A 133 -8.31 0.41 -11.95
C ALA A 133 -9.34 0.68 -10.83
N LEU A 134 -10.53 0.08 -10.95
CA LEU A 134 -11.59 0.11 -9.96
C LEU A 134 -12.03 -1.33 -9.70
N THR A 135 -11.85 -1.81 -8.47
CA THR A 135 -12.36 -3.11 -8.01
C THR A 135 -13.26 -2.85 -6.81
N SER A 136 -14.47 -3.39 -6.83
CA SER A 136 -15.50 -3.11 -5.83
C SER A 136 -16.36 -4.34 -5.64
N ASP A 137 -16.63 -4.69 -4.38
CA ASP A 137 -17.60 -5.72 -4.00
C ASP A 137 -19.04 -5.15 -3.84
N ALA A 138 -19.21 -3.83 -4.02
CA ALA A 138 -20.50 -3.13 -3.90
C ALA A 138 -21.43 -3.36 -5.12
N ALA A 139 -22.74 -3.32 -4.87
CA ALA A 139 -23.78 -3.63 -5.87
C ALA A 139 -23.85 -2.63 -7.02
N ALA A 140 -23.52 -1.35 -6.78
CA ALA A 140 -23.46 -0.33 -7.82
C ALA A 140 -22.39 0.74 -7.53
N VAL A 141 -21.64 1.11 -8.58
CA VAL A 141 -20.70 2.24 -8.55
C VAL A 141 -20.99 3.17 -9.71
N THR A 142 -21.21 4.44 -9.42
CA THR A 142 -21.42 5.49 -10.44
C THR A 142 -20.29 6.50 -10.41
N LEU A 143 -19.78 6.85 -11.59
CA LEU A 143 -18.72 7.82 -11.81
C LEU A 143 -19.28 9.04 -12.53
N LEU A 144 -19.11 10.23 -11.92
CA LEU A 144 -19.46 11.49 -12.55
C LEU A 144 -18.25 12.42 -12.58
N SER A 145 -17.98 12.98 -13.75
CA SER A 145 -16.93 14.00 -13.92
C SER A 145 -17.58 15.33 -14.26
N GLU A 146 -17.35 16.35 -13.43
CA GLU A 146 -17.88 17.68 -13.68
C GLU A 146 -16.96 18.46 -14.65
N PRO A 147 -17.47 18.93 -15.80
CA PRO A 147 -16.63 19.50 -16.85
C PRO A 147 -16.01 20.87 -16.53
N LYS A 148 -16.49 21.56 -15.48
CA LYS A 148 -16.01 22.90 -15.12
C LYS A 148 -14.83 22.89 -14.16
N THR A 149 -14.76 21.92 -13.26
CA THR A 149 -13.74 21.83 -12.20
C THR A 149 -12.86 20.57 -12.35
N ASN A 150 -13.17 19.71 -13.33
CA ASN A 150 -12.60 18.36 -13.48
C ASN A 150 -12.66 17.53 -12.19
N THR A 151 -13.60 17.84 -11.30
CA THR A 151 -13.79 17.07 -10.07
C THR A 151 -14.45 15.75 -10.40
N THR A 152 -13.83 14.65 -9.96
CA THR A 152 -14.37 13.29 -10.09
C THR A 152 -15.12 12.92 -8.81
N VAL A 153 -16.42 12.64 -8.92
CA VAL A 153 -17.25 12.14 -7.83
C VAL A 153 -17.49 10.65 -8.04
N ILE A 154 -17.20 9.85 -7.02
CA ILE A 154 -17.41 8.40 -7.00
C ILE A 154 -18.51 8.11 -5.99
N TRP A 155 -19.65 7.59 -6.46
CA TRP A 155 -20.75 7.16 -5.59
C TRP A 155 -20.74 5.63 -5.48
N VAL A 156 -20.70 5.12 -4.26
CA VAL A 156 -20.71 3.67 -3.96
C VAL A 156 -21.98 3.37 -3.18
N SER A 157 -22.80 2.46 -3.70
CA SER A 157 -24.04 2.02 -3.07
C SER A 157 -24.02 0.51 -2.83
N ASP A 158 -24.30 0.11 -1.60
CA ASP A 158 -24.45 -1.31 -1.22
C ASP A 158 -25.86 -1.85 -1.50
N GLU A 159 -26.80 -0.96 -1.81
CA GLU A 159 -28.17 -1.30 -2.20
C GLU A 159 -28.27 -1.30 -3.73
N GLY A 160 -28.57 -2.46 -4.32
CA GLY A 160 -28.77 -2.60 -5.77
C GLY A 160 -29.99 -1.80 -6.24
N PRO A 161 -30.09 -1.47 -7.54
CA PRO A 161 -31.21 -0.69 -8.06
C PRO A 161 -32.53 -1.46 -7.87
N GLU A 162 -33.41 -0.93 -7.01
CA GLU A 162 -34.81 -1.35 -6.96
C GLU A 162 -35.44 -1.05 -8.33
N ARG A 163 -36.03 -2.07 -8.94
CA ARG A 163 -36.63 -2.05 -10.28
C ARG A 163 -37.95 -1.27 -10.33
#